data_AF-A0A0G1TWK9-F1
#
_entry.id   AF-A0A0G1TWK9-F1
#
_cell.length_a   1.000
_cell.length_b   1.000
_cell.length_c   1.000
_cell.angle_alpha   90.00
_cell.angle_beta   90.00
_cell.angle_gamma   90.00
#
_symmetry.space_group_name_H-M   'P 1'
#
loop_
_entity.id
_entity.type
_entity.pdbx_description
1 polymer ?
#
loop_
_entity_poly.entity_id
_entity_poly.type
_entity_poly.pdbx_seq_one_letter_code
_entity_poly.pdbx_strand_id
1 'polypeptide(L)'
;MSKEDTTVRQEAVQNPESYRLTVLRPGGNDTCLIAGIIDDAATRKRVNDAVMESYPTVEQVGFVDLDPASPKLMMAGGEFCGNATRSTAWLALGGQPGELLVQVSGVSKLLRAGVTAKKEAFAEMPIYGDPKKIMEDPDIPGNYIVEMEGITQYIDFRPLNPAVSREEVK
;
A
#
# COMPACT_ATOMS: atom_id res chain seq x y z
N MET A 1 19.05 -27.83 -0.70
CA MET A 1 18.62 -26.70 -1.56
C MET A 1 19.03 -27.04 -2.98
N SER A 2 18.07 -27.41 -3.83
CA SER A 2 18.32 -27.83 -5.21
C SER A 2 18.75 -26.64 -6.07
N LYS A 3 19.61 -26.90 -7.05
CA LYS A 3 20.26 -25.89 -7.91
C LYS A 3 19.28 -25.09 -8.79
N GLU A 4 18.04 -25.54 -8.94
CA GLU A 4 16.98 -24.87 -9.72
C GLU A 4 16.43 -23.61 -9.03
N ASP A 5 16.38 -23.59 -7.70
CA ASP A 5 15.87 -22.46 -6.91
C ASP A 5 16.81 -21.23 -6.97
N THR A 6 18.10 -21.45 -7.21
CA THR A 6 19.09 -20.38 -7.33
C THR A 6 19.07 -19.69 -8.70
N THR A 7 18.66 -20.39 -9.76
CA THR A 7 18.64 -19.86 -11.13
C THR A 7 17.45 -18.93 -11.35
N VAL A 8 16.27 -19.28 -10.84
CA VAL A 8 15.06 -18.43 -10.87
C VAL A 8 15.29 -17.10 -10.12
N ARG A 9 16.08 -17.14 -9.03
CA ARG A 9 16.42 -15.97 -8.21
C ARG A 9 17.39 -14.98 -8.86
N GLN A 10 18.15 -15.39 -9.88
CA GLN A 10 19.06 -14.50 -10.61
C GLN A 10 18.39 -13.84 -11.81
N GLU A 11 17.47 -14.52 -12.49
CA GLU A 11 16.74 -13.96 -13.64
C GLU A 11 15.77 -12.83 -13.25
N ALA A 12 15.10 -12.97 -12.10
CA ALA A 12 14.24 -11.95 -11.50
C ALA A 12 14.93 -10.59 -11.28
N VAL A 13 16.24 -10.58 -11.04
CA VAL A 13 17.01 -9.38 -10.67
C VAL A 13 17.53 -8.65 -11.91
N GLN A 14 17.62 -9.35 -13.05
CA GLN A 14 18.21 -8.81 -14.27
C GLN A 14 17.19 -8.36 -15.32
N ASN A 15 15.89 -8.66 -15.14
CA ASN A 15 14.88 -8.27 -16.10
C ASN A 15 13.53 -7.89 -15.44
N PRO A 16 13.33 -6.61 -15.05
CA PRO A 16 12.07 -6.15 -14.46
C PRO A 16 10.85 -6.36 -15.38
N GLU A 17 11.03 -6.51 -16.70
CA GLU A 17 9.98 -6.86 -17.68
C GLU A 17 9.45 -8.31 -17.55
N SER A 18 10.16 -9.18 -16.81
CA SER A 18 9.65 -10.53 -16.51
C SER A 18 8.47 -10.51 -15.54
N TYR A 19 8.30 -9.40 -14.81
CA TYR A 19 7.19 -9.17 -13.93
C TYR A 19 6.10 -8.38 -14.64
N ARG A 20 4.85 -8.83 -14.52
CA ARG A 20 3.70 -8.03 -14.97
C ARG A 20 3.50 -6.88 -13.98
N LEU A 21 4.07 -5.74 -14.33
CA LEU A 21 4.04 -4.51 -13.56
C LEU A 21 2.86 -3.63 -13.99
N THR A 22 2.22 -2.97 -13.04
CA THR A 22 1.16 -1.98 -13.31
C THR A 22 1.36 -0.78 -12.38
N VAL A 23 1.54 0.40 -12.96
CA VAL A 23 1.59 1.67 -12.22
C VAL A 23 0.20 2.29 -12.19
N LEU A 24 -0.27 2.64 -11.00
CA LEU A 24 -1.54 3.34 -10.78
C LEU A 24 -1.26 4.65 -10.02
N ARG A 25 -2.16 5.64 -10.16
CA ARG A 25 -2.09 6.92 -9.45
C ARG A 25 -3.28 7.12 -8.50
N PRO A 26 -3.47 6.26 -7.48
CA PRO A 26 -4.55 6.40 -6.52
C PRO A 26 -4.40 7.69 -5.69
N GLY A 27 -5.16 8.74 -6.01
CA GLY A 27 -5.17 9.99 -5.22
C GLY A 27 -3.88 10.81 -5.33
N GLY A 28 -3.16 10.68 -6.44
CA GLY A 28 -1.89 11.40 -6.68
C GLY A 28 -0.63 10.67 -6.22
N ASN A 29 -0.75 9.58 -5.44
CA ASN A 29 0.36 8.71 -5.07
C ASN A 29 0.57 7.67 -6.17
N ASP A 30 1.71 7.71 -6.85
CA ASP A 30 2.07 6.69 -7.84
C ASP A 30 2.49 5.40 -7.13
N THR A 31 1.65 4.37 -7.24
CA THR A 31 1.83 3.06 -6.65
C THR A 31 2.07 2.04 -7.76
N CYS A 32 3.13 1.23 -7.62
CA CYS A 32 3.42 0.14 -8.53
C CYS A 32 2.97 -1.20 -7.94
N LEU A 33 2.14 -1.95 -8.67
CA LEU A 33 1.73 -3.30 -8.31
C LEU A 33 2.36 -4.33 -9.26
N ILE A 34 2.94 -5.37 -8.68
CA ILE A 34 3.67 -6.43 -9.39
C ILE A 34 2.95 -7.76 -9.17
N ALA A 35 2.61 -8.46 -10.24
CA ALA A 35 1.96 -9.77 -10.14
C ALA A 35 2.90 -10.83 -9.51
N GLY A 36 2.36 -11.59 -8.57
CA GLY A 36 3.05 -12.66 -7.84
C GLY A 36 3.51 -12.21 -6.45
N ILE A 37 3.15 -12.99 -5.43
CA ILE A 37 3.59 -12.75 -4.05
C ILE A 37 5.05 -13.20 -3.89
N ILE A 38 5.86 -12.33 -3.29
CA ILE A 38 7.23 -12.63 -2.89
C ILE A 38 7.28 -12.60 -1.37
N ASP A 39 7.52 -13.75 -0.71
CA ASP A 39 7.57 -13.83 0.75
C ASP A 39 8.91 -13.36 1.34
N ASP A 40 10.00 -13.49 0.57
CA ASP A 40 11.34 -13.08 1.01
C ASP A 40 11.51 -11.56 1.01
N ALA A 41 11.70 -10.98 2.20
CA ALA A 41 11.82 -9.53 2.39
C ALA A 41 13.03 -8.93 1.68
N ALA A 42 14.17 -9.64 1.62
CA ALA A 42 15.36 -9.16 0.93
C ALA A 42 15.13 -9.05 -0.59
N THR A 43 14.40 -9.99 -1.17
CA THR A 43 14.02 -9.96 -2.58
C THR A 43 12.99 -8.86 -2.86
N ARG A 44 11.95 -8.72 -2.02
CA ARG A 44 11.01 -7.59 -2.14
C ARG A 44 11.72 -6.24 -2.13
N LYS A 45 12.66 -6.04 -1.20
CA LYS A 45 13.45 -4.81 -1.11
C LYS A 45 14.25 -4.56 -2.40
N ARG A 46 14.97 -5.57 -2.90
CA ARG A 46 15.77 -5.42 -4.14
C ARG A 46 14.91 -5.04 -5.34
N VAL A 47 13.75 -5.68 -5.50
CA VAL A 47 12.81 -5.36 -6.58
C VAL A 47 12.23 -3.96 -6.40
N ASN A 48 11.86 -3.58 -5.17
CA ASN A 48 11.39 -2.23 -4.87
C ASN A 48 12.42 -1.16 -5.26
N ASP A 49 13.67 -1.33 -4.84
CA ASP A 49 14.76 -0.39 -5.15
C ASP A 49 14.95 -0.26 -6.68
N ALA A 50 14.98 -1.38 -7.41
CA ALA A 50 15.15 -1.38 -8.86
C ALA A 50 13.98 -0.72 -9.61
N VAL A 51 12.75 -0.93 -9.14
CA VAL A 51 11.55 -0.30 -9.72
C VAL A 51 11.56 1.20 -9.46
N MET A 52 11.84 1.64 -8.24
CA MET A 52 11.88 3.07 -7.92
C MET A 52 13.02 3.80 -8.65
N GLU A 53 14.16 3.12 -8.90
CA GLU A 53 15.23 3.66 -9.76
C GLU A 53 14.78 3.83 -11.21
N SER A 54 14.00 2.89 -11.74
CA SER A 54 13.50 2.91 -13.12
C SER A 54 12.28 3.80 -13.34
N TYR A 55 11.46 3.97 -12.30
CA TYR A 55 10.20 4.71 -12.30
C TYR A 55 10.21 5.76 -11.17
N PRO A 56 10.84 6.93 -11.36
CA PRO A 56 11.13 7.86 -10.27
C PRO A 56 9.90 8.49 -9.60
N THR A 57 8.72 8.40 -10.24
CA THR A 57 7.48 8.89 -9.64
C THR A 57 6.84 7.87 -8.70
N VAL A 58 7.18 6.58 -8.83
CA VAL A 58 6.65 5.52 -7.96
C VAL A 58 7.19 5.70 -6.55
N GLU A 59 6.27 5.88 -5.60
CA GLU A 59 6.61 6.05 -4.20
C GLU A 59 6.72 4.71 -3.46
N GLN A 60 5.93 3.72 -3.89
CA GLN A 60 5.79 2.43 -3.21
C GLN A 60 5.53 1.28 -4.19
N VAL A 61 6.08 0.11 -3.87
CA VAL A 61 5.87 -1.14 -4.62
C VAL A 61 5.12 -2.16 -3.76
N GLY A 62 4.06 -2.74 -4.34
CA GLY A 62 3.31 -3.85 -3.79
C GLY A 62 3.35 -5.08 -4.70
N PHE A 63 3.33 -6.27 -4.10
CA PHE A 63 3.30 -7.56 -4.76
C PHE A 63 1.90 -8.16 -4.58
N VAL A 64 1.26 -8.59 -5.66
CA VAL A 64 -0.17 -8.92 -5.65
C VAL A 64 -0.50 -10.28 -6.25
N ASP A 65 -1.46 -10.95 -5.63
CA ASP A 65 -2.28 -11.98 -6.25
C ASP A 65 -3.66 -11.38 -6.51
N LEU A 66 -4.11 -11.42 -7.76
CA LEU A 66 -5.34 -10.76 -8.23
C LEU A 66 -6.50 -11.75 -8.41
N ASP A 67 -6.40 -12.98 -7.89
CA ASP A 67 -7.55 -13.89 -7.82
C ASP A 67 -8.73 -13.19 -7.11
N PRO A 68 -9.86 -12.90 -7.79
CA PRO A 68 -10.99 -12.21 -7.18
C PRO A 68 -11.60 -12.94 -5.99
N ALA A 69 -11.41 -14.27 -5.88
CA ALA A 69 -11.90 -15.06 -4.76
C ALA A 69 -11.05 -14.90 -3.49
N SER A 70 -9.76 -14.58 -3.63
CA SER A 70 -8.84 -14.43 -2.50
C SER A 70 -7.65 -13.53 -2.85
N PRO A 71 -7.86 -12.24 -3.14
CA PRO A 71 -6.79 -11.35 -3.53
C PRO A 71 -5.84 -11.07 -2.36
N LYS A 72 -4.55 -10.93 -2.68
CA LYS A 72 -3.48 -10.71 -1.70
C LYS A 72 -2.62 -9.54 -2.12
N LEU A 73 -2.16 -8.78 -1.13
CA LEU A 73 -1.23 -7.67 -1.28
C LEU A 73 -0.13 -7.78 -0.23
N MET A 74 1.12 -7.78 -0.68
CA MET A 74 2.31 -7.73 0.14
C MET A 74 3.11 -6.49 -0.24
N MET A 75 3.17 -5.48 0.63
CA MET A 75 4.02 -4.31 0.41
C MET A 75 5.50 -4.68 0.52
N ALA A 76 6.37 -3.94 -0.17
CA ALA A 76 7.79 -4.19 -0.15
C ALA A 76 8.38 -4.19 1.28
N GLY A 77 7.97 -3.23 2.11
CA GLY A 77 8.38 -3.11 3.52
C GLY A 77 7.57 -3.98 4.48
N GLY A 78 6.50 -4.64 4.01
CA GLY A 78 5.59 -5.45 4.83
C GLY A 78 4.56 -4.65 5.63
N GLU A 79 4.48 -3.33 5.42
CA GLU A 79 3.52 -2.42 6.02
C GLU A 79 2.12 -2.54 5.39
N PHE A 80 1.14 -1.89 6.01
CA PHE A 80 -0.16 -1.64 5.39
C PHE A 80 -0.10 -0.41 4.46
N CYS A 81 -0.74 -0.48 3.29
CA CYS A 81 -0.97 0.66 2.42
C CYS A 81 -2.39 0.68 1.84
N GLY A 82 -3.20 1.67 2.24
CA GLY A 82 -4.58 1.82 1.75
C GLY A 82 -4.67 2.16 0.26
N ASN A 83 -3.70 2.91 -0.27
CA ASN A 83 -3.61 3.24 -1.70
C ASN A 83 -3.38 2.00 -2.55
N ALA A 84 -2.40 1.18 -2.17
CA ALA A 84 -2.14 -0.10 -2.81
C ALA A 84 -3.34 -1.06 -2.65
N THR A 85 -3.97 -1.12 -1.47
CA THR A 85 -5.13 -2.00 -1.22
C THR A 85 -6.31 -1.68 -2.13
N ARG A 86 -6.69 -0.39 -2.29
CA ARG A 86 -7.77 -0.02 -3.22
C ARG A 86 -7.39 -0.28 -4.68
N SER A 87 -6.12 -0.10 -5.04
CA SER A 87 -5.60 -0.43 -6.38
C SER A 87 -5.67 -1.92 -6.65
N THR A 88 -5.36 -2.78 -5.67
CA THR A 88 -5.52 -4.24 -5.78
C THR A 88 -6.97 -4.62 -6.05
N ALA A 89 -7.93 -4.04 -5.31
CA ALA A 89 -9.35 -4.30 -5.54
C ALA A 89 -9.81 -3.85 -6.93
N TRP A 90 -9.36 -2.67 -7.37
CA TRP A 90 -9.65 -2.17 -8.72
C TRP A 90 -9.16 -3.15 -9.80
N LEU A 91 -7.92 -3.64 -9.69
CA LEU A 91 -7.34 -4.57 -10.65
C LEU A 91 -8.04 -5.94 -10.62
N ALA A 92 -8.28 -6.51 -9.43
CA ALA A 92 -8.94 -7.81 -9.28
C ALA A 92 -10.38 -7.79 -9.83
N LEU A 93 -11.11 -6.68 -9.67
CA LEU A 93 -12.46 -6.51 -10.20
C LEU A 93 -12.49 -6.02 -11.67
N GLY A 94 -11.33 -5.79 -12.30
CA GLY A 94 -11.27 -5.20 -13.64
C GLY A 94 -11.99 -3.85 -13.74
N GLY A 95 -11.95 -3.06 -12.67
CA GLY A 95 -12.66 -1.79 -12.52
C GLY A 95 -14.19 -1.91 -12.49
N GLN A 96 -14.76 -3.12 -12.38
CA GLN A 96 -16.21 -3.30 -12.28
C GLN A 96 -16.71 -3.13 -10.84
N PRO A 97 -17.94 -2.61 -10.65
CA PRO A 97 -18.49 -2.46 -9.31
C PRO A 97 -18.56 -3.80 -8.58
N GLY A 98 -18.16 -3.80 -7.30
CA GLY A 98 -18.11 -5.00 -6.49
C GLY A 98 -17.26 -4.81 -5.24
N GLU A 99 -17.33 -5.78 -4.34
CA GLU A 99 -16.55 -5.82 -3.10
C GLU A 99 -15.89 -7.19 -2.95
N LEU A 100 -14.73 -7.20 -2.31
CA LEU A 100 -13.95 -8.40 -2.03
C LEU A 100 -13.19 -8.23 -0.70
N LEU A 101 -12.69 -9.34 -0.18
CA LEU A 101 -11.85 -9.38 1.02
C LEU A 101 -10.40 -9.57 0.59
N VAL A 102 -9.55 -8.60 0.91
CA VAL A 102 -8.12 -8.61 0.56
C VAL A 102 -7.29 -9.00 1.78
N GLN A 103 -6.35 -9.93 1.59
CA GLN A 103 -5.27 -10.15 2.55
C GLN A 103 -4.17 -9.10 2.32
N VAL A 104 -3.83 -8.31 3.33
CA VAL A 104 -2.85 -7.22 3.20
C VAL A 104 -1.74 -7.38 4.22
N SER A 105 -0.49 -7.16 3.83
CA SER A 105 0.65 -7.11 4.75
C SER A 105 0.45 -6.07 5.85
N GLY A 106 0.99 -6.37 7.04
CA GLY A 106 0.84 -5.50 8.21
C GLY A 106 -0.53 -5.61 8.91
N VAL A 107 -1.49 -6.36 8.36
CA VAL A 107 -2.84 -6.52 8.93
C VAL A 107 -3.19 -8.00 9.06
N SER A 108 -3.63 -8.42 10.25
CA SER A 108 -3.98 -9.82 10.52
C SER A 108 -5.34 -10.22 9.96
N LYS A 109 -6.31 -9.30 9.95
CA LYS A 109 -7.63 -9.52 9.36
C LYS A 109 -7.63 -9.26 7.85
N LEU A 110 -8.56 -9.90 7.14
CA LEU A 110 -8.89 -9.50 5.77
C LEU A 110 -9.60 -8.14 5.78
N LEU A 111 -9.26 -7.28 4.83
CA LEU A 111 -9.84 -5.96 4.68
C LEU A 111 -10.84 -5.94 3.53
N ARG A 112 -12.01 -5.31 3.74
CA ARG A 112 -12.95 -5.04 2.65
C ARG A 112 -12.35 -3.99 1.71
N ALA A 113 -12.42 -4.25 0.42
CA ALA A 113 -12.07 -3.28 -0.61
C ALA A 113 -12.93 -3.53 -1.85
N GLY A 114 -13.04 -2.53 -2.71
CA GLY A 114 -13.94 -2.66 -3.84
C GLY A 114 -13.96 -1.46 -4.77
N VAL A 115 -14.91 -1.50 -5.68
CA VAL A 115 -15.19 -0.43 -6.63
C VAL A 115 -16.68 -0.09 -6.56
N THR A 116 -17.00 1.19 -6.41
CA THR A 116 -18.38 1.66 -6.35
C THR A 116 -19.03 1.65 -7.75
N ALA A 117 -20.36 1.80 -7.81
CA ALA A 117 -21.09 1.98 -9.07
C ALA A 117 -20.59 3.19 -9.90
N LYS A 118 -19.99 4.19 -9.23
CA LYS A 118 -19.41 5.39 -9.85
C LYS A 118 -17.95 5.19 -10.30
N LYS A 119 -17.42 3.98 -10.23
CA LYS A 119 -16.02 3.64 -10.56
C LYS A 119 -15.00 4.29 -9.61
N GLU A 120 -15.34 4.40 -8.33
CA GLU A 120 -14.42 4.84 -7.29
C GLU A 120 -13.89 3.62 -6.53
N ALA A 121 -12.57 3.46 -6.43
CA ALA A 121 -11.96 2.37 -5.66
C ALA A 121 -11.86 2.76 -4.17
N PHE A 122 -12.17 1.83 -3.26
CA PHE A 122 -12.10 2.05 -1.82
C PHE A 122 -11.42 0.87 -1.10
N ALA A 123 -10.94 1.12 0.12
CA ALA A 123 -10.39 0.10 1.02
C ALA A 123 -10.75 0.44 2.48
N GLU A 124 -11.05 -0.59 3.26
CA GLU A 124 -11.23 -0.51 4.71
C GLU A 124 -9.89 -0.18 5.37
N MET A 125 -9.91 0.77 6.32
CA MET A 125 -8.74 1.10 7.13
C MET A 125 -8.65 0.18 8.35
N PRO A 126 -7.46 -0.35 8.71
CA PRO A 126 -7.26 -1.23 9.86
C PRO A 126 -7.18 -0.45 11.19
N ILE A 127 -8.25 0.28 11.50
CA ILE A 127 -8.32 1.14 12.68
C ILE A 127 -8.50 0.29 13.94
N TYR A 128 -7.70 0.56 14.98
CA TYR A 128 -7.96 -0.01 16.31
C TYR A 128 -9.18 0.67 16.94
N GLY A 129 -10.09 -0.13 17.51
CA GLY A 129 -11.26 0.41 18.21
C GLY A 129 -10.95 1.08 19.55
N ASP A 130 -9.71 0.97 20.06
CA ASP A 130 -9.29 1.56 21.34
C ASP A 130 -8.78 3.00 21.13
N PRO A 131 -9.50 4.03 21.62
CA PRO A 131 -9.07 5.42 21.48
C PRO A 131 -7.72 5.73 22.14
N LYS A 132 -7.24 4.88 23.07
CA LYS A 132 -5.92 5.05 23.71
C LYS A 132 -4.74 4.93 22.72
N LYS A 133 -4.99 4.41 21.52
CA LYS A 133 -4.03 4.35 20.42
C LYS A 133 -3.82 5.69 19.71
N ILE A 134 -4.63 6.69 20.06
CA ILE A 134 -4.44 8.09 19.68
C ILE A 134 -3.75 8.77 20.86
N MET A 135 -2.49 9.13 20.66
CA MET A 135 -1.64 9.75 21.67
C MET A 135 -1.30 11.16 21.25
N GLU A 136 -1.50 12.15 22.11
CA GLU A 136 -0.97 13.49 21.87
C GLU A 136 0.56 13.47 22.00
N ASP A 137 1.25 14.21 21.12
CA ASP A 137 2.70 14.40 21.18
C ASP A 137 3.06 15.20 22.45
N PRO A 138 3.86 14.64 23.38
CA PRO A 138 4.22 15.33 24.62
C PRO A 138 5.10 16.56 24.40
N ASP A 139 5.84 16.62 23.29
CA ASP A 139 6.75 17.70 22.97
C ASP A 139 6.08 18.79 22.12
N ILE A 140 5.02 18.45 21.38
CA ILE A 140 4.29 19.37 20.50
C ILE A 140 2.76 19.24 20.72
N PRO A 141 2.21 19.93 21.74
CA PRO A 141 0.77 19.90 22.02
C PRO A 141 -0.07 20.28 20.80
N GLY A 142 -1.17 19.55 20.60
CA GLY A 142 -2.04 19.65 19.43
C GLY A 142 -1.65 18.76 18.25
N ASN A 143 -0.49 18.10 18.27
CA ASN A 143 -0.12 17.05 17.31
C ASN A 143 -0.35 15.65 17.90
N TYR A 144 -0.58 14.66 17.04
CA TYR A 144 -1.01 13.33 17.50
C TYR A 144 -0.28 12.20 16.79
N ILE A 145 0.08 11.16 17.54
CA ILE A 145 0.51 9.86 17.03
C ILE A 145 -0.71 8.94 17.04
N VAL A 146 -1.06 8.38 15.89
CA VAL A 146 -2.18 7.45 15.70
C VAL A 146 -1.62 6.11 15.24
N GLU A 147 -1.68 5.12 16.12
CA GLU A 147 -1.34 3.75 15.76
C GLU A 147 -2.53 3.06 15.10
N MET A 148 -2.26 2.35 14.02
CA MET A 148 -3.18 1.42 13.35
C MET A 148 -2.43 0.12 13.05
N GLU A 149 -3.17 -0.94 12.69
CA GLU A 149 -2.51 -2.20 12.35
C GLU A 149 -1.66 -2.03 11.09
N GLY A 150 -0.35 -2.28 11.21
CA GLY A 150 0.59 -2.22 10.09
C GLY A 150 1.05 -0.82 9.69
N ILE A 151 0.62 0.24 10.38
CA ILE A 151 1.08 1.62 10.14
C ILE A 151 0.91 2.51 11.39
N THR A 152 1.86 3.41 11.61
CA THR A 152 1.74 4.50 12.59
C THR A 152 1.76 5.83 11.86
N GLN A 153 0.80 6.71 12.17
CA GLN A 153 0.71 8.05 11.58
C GLN A 153 1.06 9.11 12.61
N TYR A 154 1.77 10.15 12.16
CA TYR A 154 1.97 11.38 12.91
C TYR A 154 1.16 12.48 12.25
N ILE A 155 0.24 13.08 13.00
CA ILE A 155 -0.69 14.10 12.52
C ILE A 155 -0.23 15.45 13.05
N ASP A 156 0.25 16.28 12.13
CA ASP A 156 0.64 17.67 12.40
C ASP A 156 -0.48 18.62 11.99
N PHE A 157 -1.05 19.33 12.95
CA PHE A 157 -2.15 20.28 12.71
C PHE A 157 -1.66 21.71 12.47
N ARG A 158 -0.35 21.94 12.44
CA ARG A 158 0.19 23.26 12.11
C ARG A 158 -0.06 23.55 10.62
N PRO A 159 -0.50 24.76 10.28
CA PRO A 159 -0.67 25.13 8.88
C PRO A 159 0.69 25.09 8.18
N LEU A 160 0.75 24.42 7.02
CA LEU A 160 1.96 24.31 6.19
C LEU A 160 2.51 25.68 5.75
N ASN A 161 1.65 26.71 5.80
CA ASN A 161 2.02 28.10 5.63
C ASN A 161 1.44 28.92 6.80
N PRO A 162 2.28 29.51 7.68
CA PRO A 162 1.79 30.32 8.80
C PRO A 162 1.02 31.59 8.37
N ALA A 163 1.03 31.96 7.08
CA ALA A 163 0.25 33.06 6.53
C ALA A 163 -1.19 32.67 6.12
N VAL A 164 -1.52 31.37 6.05
CA VAL A 164 -2.88 30.90 5.75
C VAL A 164 -3.64 30.83 7.06
N SER A 165 -4.52 31.81 7.28
CA SER A 165 -5.31 31.92 8.49
C SER A 165 -6.31 30.75 8.62
N ARG A 166 -6.70 30.41 9.85
CA ARG A 166 -7.67 29.34 10.16
C ARG A 166 -9.06 29.54 9.51
N GLU A 167 -9.35 30.69 8.90
CA GLU A 167 -10.62 30.96 8.24
C GLU A 167 -10.75 30.34 6.84
N GLU A 168 -9.65 29.96 6.20
CA GLU A 168 -9.67 29.42 4.83
C GLU A 168 -9.83 27.89 4.78
N VAL A 169 -9.89 27.22 5.94
CA VAL A 169 -10.23 25.80 6.07
C VAL A 169 -11.70 25.70 6.50
N LYS A 170 -12.62 25.85 5.54
CA LYS A 170 -14.05 25.56 5.70
C LYS A 170 -14.55 24.66 4.58
#